data_AF-A0A955J572-F1
#
_entry.id   AF-A0A955J572-F1
#
_cell.length_a   1.000
_cell.length_b   1.000
_cell.length_c   1.000
_cell.angle_alpha   90.00
_cell.angle_beta   90.00
_cell.angle_gamma   90.00
#
_symmetry.space_group_name_H-M   'P 1'
#
loop_
_entity.id
_entity.type
_entity.pdbx_description
1 polymer ?
#
loop_
_entity_poly.entity_id
_entity_poly.type
_entity_poly.pdbx_seq_one_letter_code
_entity_poly.pdbx_strand_id
1 'polypeptide(L)'
;NAILSKYPLERPRMIRFPGIAKWFGDYQKRLGGRMALMATIRMPEPVLVVSTHLDSARADVEIRREQATMLVEALAGEACVILGGDLNAPPDEPAIQVLRDAEFVVDAANDFRRSTQQHDVDGEVRFGPSYIDYVALRGVPVIRTDSSPQVIPAVFPQAEMKVENLLGDHTIVTVLAGVGR
;
A
#
# COMPACT_ATOMS: atom_id res chain seq x y z
N ASN A 1 -0.54 -9.25 -4.78
CA ASN A 1 -1.65 -8.32 -4.51
C ASN A 1 -2.94 -9.08 -4.45
N ALA A 2 -3.70 -8.86 -3.39
CA ALA A 2 -5.01 -9.47 -3.14
C ALA A 2 -5.89 -8.47 -2.39
N ILE A 3 -7.20 -8.57 -2.58
CA ILE A 3 -8.19 -7.78 -1.85
C ILE A 3 -9.15 -8.77 -1.19
N LEU A 4 -9.28 -8.67 0.12
CA LEU A 4 -10.24 -9.43 0.91
C LEU A 4 -11.21 -8.46 1.55
N SER A 5 -12.50 -8.81 1.56
CA SER A 5 -13.54 -7.97 2.15
C SER A 5 -14.61 -8.85 2.79
N LYS A 6 -15.15 -8.38 3.92
CA LYS A 6 -16.37 -8.95 4.52
C LYS A 6 -17.65 -8.57 3.75
N TYR A 7 -17.56 -7.54 2.89
CA TYR A 7 -18.65 -7.07 2.05
C TYR A 7 -18.48 -7.56 0.60
N PRO A 8 -19.56 -7.65 -0.20
CA PRO A 8 -19.45 -8.06 -1.59
C PRO A 8 -18.50 -7.17 -2.41
N LEU A 9 -17.63 -7.82 -3.18
CA LEU A 9 -16.75 -7.18 -4.16
C LEU A 9 -17.42 -7.22 -5.54
N GLU A 10 -17.47 -6.07 -6.21
CA GLU A 10 -17.98 -5.90 -7.56
C GLU A 10 -16.89 -5.40 -8.51
N ARG A 11 -17.12 -5.59 -9.82
CA ARG A 11 -16.30 -5.03 -10.90
C ARG A 11 -14.78 -5.24 -10.70
N PRO A 12 -14.32 -6.47 -10.39
CA PRO A 12 -12.89 -6.72 -10.22
C PRO A 12 -12.17 -6.39 -11.52
N ARG A 13 -11.11 -5.60 -11.43
CA ARG A 13 -10.28 -5.23 -12.57
C ARG A 13 -8.83 -5.11 -12.15
N MET A 14 -7.93 -5.14 -13.12
CA MET A 14 -6.50 -5.10 -12.89
C MET A 14 -5.83 -4.29 -13.99
N ILE A 15 -4.85 -3.47 -13.61
CA ILE A 15 -3.87 -2.92 -14.54
C ILE A 15 -2.53 -3.58 -14.30
N ARG A 16 -1.82 -3.91 -15.38
CA ARG A 16 -0.44 -4.38 -15.31
C ARG A 16 0.48 -3.20 -15.59
N PHE A 17 1.48 -3.02 -14.75
CA PHE A 17 2.53 -2.05 -15.01
C PHE A 17 3.56 -2.64 -15.97
N PRO A 18 4.22 -1.80 -16.79
CA PRO A 18 5.35 -2.23 -17.61
C PRO A 18 6.50 -2.77 -16.73
N GLY A 19 7.38 -3.59 -17.34
CA GLY A 19 8.57 -4.13 -16.65
C GLY A 19 8.50 -5.60 -16.20
N ILE A 20 7.63 -6.43 -16.79
CA ILE A 20 7.36 -7.85 -16.43
C ILE A 20 8.60 -8.78 -16.42
N ALA A 21 9.78 -8.35 -16.85
CA ALA A 21 10.89 -9.25 -17.16
C ALA A 21 12.12 -9.21 -16.23
N LYS A 22 12.23 -8.29 -15.26
CA LYS A 22 13.52 -8.14 -14.53
C LYS A 22 13.72 -9.07 -13.33
N TRP A 23 12.65 -9.61 -12.73
CA TRP A 23 12.77 -10.41 -11.49
C TRP A 23 12.92 -11.92 -11.71
N PHE A 24 12.44 -12.47 -12.84
CA PHE A 24 12.45 -13.92 -13.03
C PHE A 24 13.88 -14.51 -13.08
N GLY A 25 14.85 -13.72 -13.57
CA GLY A 25 16.27 -14.09 -13.62
C GLY A 25 17.13 -13.52 -12.48
N ASP A 26 16.53 -12.83 -11.51
CA ASP A 26 17.23 -12.17 -10.40
C ASP A 26 17.13 -13.01 -9.11
N TYR A 27 17.75 -12.55 -8.01
CA TYR A 27 17.67 -13.17 -6.68
C TYR A 27 16.23 -13.37 -6.23
N GLN A 28 15.36 -12.40 -6.52
CA GLN A 28 13.93 -12.49 -6.26
C GLN A 28 13.23 -13.16 -7.44
N LYS A 29 13.33 -14.49 -7.57
CA LYS A 29 12.72 -15.29 -8.66
C LYS A 29 11.19 -15.20 -8.69
N ARG A 30 10.67 -14.08 -9.17
CA ARG A 30 9.24 -13.77 -9.24
C ARG A 30 8.75 -13.98 -10.66
N LEU A 31 7.61 -14.65 -10.80
CA LEU A 31 6.91 -14.82 -12.06
C LEU A 31 5.88 -13.70 -12.22
N GLY A 32 5.96 -12.98 -13.34
CA GLY A 32 5.07 -11.86 -13.66
C GLY A 32 5.67 -10.49 -13.31
N GLY A 33 4.84 -9.45 -13.36
CA GLY A 33 5.24 -8.07 -13.07
C GLY A 33 4.31 -7.37 -12.09
N ARG A 34 4.62 -6.09 -11.84
CA ARG A 34 3.85 -5.24 -10.94
C ARG A 34 2.46 -4.97 -11.52
N MET A 35 1.48 -4.80 -10.64
CA MET A 35 0.09 -4.61 -11.00
C MET A 35 -0.66 -3.88 -9.89
N ALA A 36 -1.75 -3.22 -10.23
CA ALA A 36 -2.76 -2.81 -9.26
C ALA A 36 -4.04 -3.62 -9.49
N LEU A 37 -4.52 -4.25 -8.42
CA LEU A 37 -5.80 -4.95 -8.36
C LEU A 37 -6.84 -3.98 -7.79
N MET A 38 -8.04 -3.97 -8.36
CA MET A 38 -9.10 -3.06 -7.96
C MET A 38 -10.43 -3.79 -7.89
N ALA A 39 -11.28 -3.41 -6.95
CA ALA A 39 -12.66 -3.87 -6.87
C ALA A 39 -13.51 -2.82 -6.15
N THR A 40 -14.79 -2.74 -6.48
CA THR A 40 -15.73 -1.87 -5.76
C THR A 40 -16.33 -2.66 -4.59
N ILE A 41 -16.26 -2.12 -3.37
CA ILE A 41 -17.03 -2.63 -2.24
C ILE A 41 -18.48 -2.14 -2.37
N ARG A 42 -19.44 -3.07 -2.37
CA ARG A 42 -20.87 -2.74 -2.40
C ARG A 42 -21.32 -2.20 -1.04
N MET A 43 -21.64 -0.91 -1.00
CA MET A 43 -22.15 -0.15 0.15
C MET A 43 -23.13 0.94 -0.35
N PRO A 44 -23.92 1.60 0.54
CA PRO A 44 -24.81 2.70 0.13
C PRO A 44 -24.09 3.80 -0.67
N GLU A 45 -22.88 4.14 -0.25
CA GLU A 45 -21.91 4.89 -1.03
C GLU A 45 -20.80 3.92 -1.45
N PRO A 46 -20.71 3.53 -2.73
CA PRO A 46 -19.71 2.58 -3.20
C PRO A 46 -18.28 3.13 -3.07
N VAL A 47 -17.36 2.27 -2.67
CA VAL A 47 -15.94 2.63 -2.56
C VAL A 47 -15.10 1.71 -3.41
N LEU A 48 -14.24 2.29 -4.25
CA LEU A 48 -13.23 1.55 -4.96
C LEU A 48 -12.06 1.26 -4.03
N VAL A 49 -11.72 -0.01 -3.85
CA VAL A 49 -10.50 -0.43 -3.16
C VAL A 49 -9.44 -0.85 -4.15
N VAL A 50 -8.20 -0.47 -3.90
CA VAL A 50 -7.05 -0.71 -4.75
C VAL A 50 -5.93 -1.33 -3.92
N SER A 51 -5.41 -2.47 -4.36
CA SER A 51 -4.20 -3.09 -3.81
C SER A 51 -3.09 -3.06 -4.86
N THR A 52 -1.98 -2.41 -4.54
CA THR A 52 -0.84 -2.30 -5.45
C THR A 52 0.48 -2.64 -4.77
N HIS A 53 1.49 -2.93 -5.58
CA HIS A 53 2.87 -3.10 -5.13
C HIS A 53 3.78 -2.55 -6.22
N LEU A 54 4.42 -1.42 -5.96
CA LEU A 54 5.27 -0.77 -6.95
C LEU A 54 6.66 -1.43 -7.03
N ASP A 55 7.49 -0.94 -7.95
CA ASP A 55 8.81 -1.45 -8.21
C ASP A 55 9.72 -1.45 -6.97
N SER A 56 10.35 -2.60 -6.67
CA SER A 56 11.19 -2.78 -5.48
C SER A 56 12.67 -2.50 -5.70
N ALA A 57 13.10 -2.23 -6.93
CA ALA A 57 14.48 -1.85 -7.16
C ALA A 57 14.70 -0.45 -6.58
N ARG A 58 15.59 -0.35 -5.59
CA ARG A 58 15.83 0.90 -4.85
C ARG A 58 16.18 2.09 -5.77
N ALA A 59 16.94 1.83 -6.83
CA ALA A 59 17.37 2.84 -7.81
C ALA A 59 16.24 3.31 -8.76
N ASP A 60 15.13 2.59 -8.84
CA ASP A 60 14.12 2.77 -9.89
C ASP A 60 13.01 3.76 -9.48
N VAL A 61 13.43 4.92 -8.99
CA VAL A 61 12.54 6.02 -8.56
C VAL A 61 11.59 6.46 -9.68
N GLU A 62 12.12 6.66 -10.90
CA GLU A 62 11.31 7.08 -12.05
C GLU A 62 10.31 6.01 -12.49
N ILE A 63 10.67 4.72 -12.38
CA ILE A 63 9.73 3.64 -12.68
C ILE A 63 8.57 3.66 -11.67
N ARG A 64 8.84 3.85 -10.38
CA ARG A 64 7.77 4.00 -9.39
C ARG A 64 6.90 5.23 -9.66
N ARG A 65 7.49 6.36 -10.08
CA ARG A 65 6.73 7.54 -10.50
C ARG A 65 5.80 7.22 -11.68
N GLU A 66 6.30 6.60 -12.74
CA GLU A 66 5.49 6.20 -13.90
C GLU A 66 4.36 5.24 -13.50
N GLN A 67 4.64 4.26 -12.64
CA GLN A 67 3.63 3.33 -12.13
C GLN A 67 2.55 4.04 -11.30
N ALA A 68 2.93 4.99 -10.44
CA ALA A 68 1.99 5.82 -9.69
C ALA A 68 1.15 6.69 -10.63
N THR A 69 1.74 7.28 -11.68
CA THR A 69 1.02 8.07 -12.69
C THR A 69 -0.01 7.21 -13.43
N MET A 70 0.39 6.05 -13.95
CA MET A 70 -0.53 5.11 -14.61
C MET A 70 -1.66 4.67 -13.67
N LEU A 71 -1.36 4.48 -12.39
CA LEU A 71 -2.37 4.14 -11.40
C LEU A 71 -3.38 5.27 -11.19
N VAL A 72 -2.91 6.50 -11.00
CA VAL A 72 -3.78 7.68 -10.87
C VAL A 72 -4.66 7.88 -12.11
N GLU A 73 -4.10 7.74 -13.31
CA GLU A 73 -4.83 7.83 -14.57
C GLU A 73 -5.92 6.75 -14.69
N ALA A 74 -5.63 5.52 -14.29
CA ALA A 74 -6.60 4.43 -14.27
C ALA A 74 -7.73 4.62 -13.23
N LEU A 75 -7.55 5.55 -12.30
CA LEU A 75 -8.52 5.95 -11.29
C LEU A 75 -9.22 7.26 -11.65
N ALA A 76 -8.99 7.81 -12.84
CA ALA A 76 -9.67 9.02 -13.30
C ALA A 76 -11.20 8.81 -13.30
N GLY A 77 -11.93 9.74 -12.68
CA GLY A 77 -13.39 9.69 -12.56
C GLY A 77 -13.92 8.87 -11.37
N GLU A 78 -13.07 8.15 -10.63
CA GLU A 78 -13.48 7.42 -9.42
C GLU A 78 -13.53 8.37 -8.21
N ALA A 79 -14.73 8.58 -7.67
CA ALA A 79 -14.98 9.58 -6.62
C ALA A 79 -14.47 9.16 -5.23
N CYS A 80 -14.71 7.91 -4.82
CA CYS A 80 -14.33 7.37 -3.52
C CYS A 80 -13.35 6.22 -3.69
N VAL A 81 -12.09 6.43 -3.29
CA VAL A 81 -11.01 5.47 -3.49
C VAL A 81 -10.24 5.25 -2.19
N ILE A 82 -9.99 3.99 -1.86
CA ILE A 82 -9.02 3.56 -0.85
C ILE A 82 -7.94 2.77 -1.58
N LEU A 83 -6.73 3.30 -1.60
CA LEU A 83 -5.56 2.67 -2.19
C LEU A 83 -4.63 2.22 -1.08
N GLY A 84 -4.13 0.99 -1.14
CA GLY A 84 -3.11 0.53 -0.21
C GLY A 84 -2.13 -0.48 -0.78
N GLY A 85 -0.99 -0.60 -0.10
CA GLY A 85 0.04 -1.59 -0.38
C GLY A 85 1.45 -1.05 -0.24
N ASP A 86 2.43 -1.86 -0.62
CA ASP A 86 3.84 -1.51 -0.60
C ASP A 86 4.20 -0.69 -1.85
N LEU A 87 4.45 0.60 -1.65
CA LEU A 87 4.83 1.51 -2.72
C LEU A 87 6.34 1.55 -2.95
N ASN A 88 7.17 0.87 -2.14
CA ASN A 88 8.64 0.85 -2.22
C ASN A 88 9.29 2.24 -2.30
N ALA A 89 8.57 3.28 -1.87
CA ALA A 89 8.93 4.67 -2.04
C ALA A 89 8.79 5.37 -0.68
N PRO A 90 9.81 6.07 -0.17
CA PRO A 90 9.67 6.89 1.02
C PRO A 90 8.75 8.10 0.78
N PRO A 91 8.27 8.77 1.84
CA PRO A 91 7.24 9.82 1.73
C PRO A 91 7.60 11.03 0.86
N ASP A 92 8.90 11.26 0.64
CA ASP A 92 9.46 12.35 -0.16
C ASP A 92 9.74 11.98 -1.62
N GLU A 93 9.52 10.72 -2.02
CA GLU A 93 9.75 10.28 -3.39
C GLU A 93 8.64 10.75 -4.36
N PRO A 94 8.96 11.05 -5.64
CA PRO A 94 7.97 11.46 -6.64
C PRO A 94 6.74 10.57 -6.79
N ALA A 95 6.85 9.25 -6.58
CA ALA A 95 5.71 8.35 -6.64
C ALA A 95 4.61 8.70 -5.61
N ILE A 96 5.01 9.14 -4.42
CA ILE A 96 4.07 9.57 -3.37
C ILE A 96 3.53 10.97 -3.69
N GLN A 97 4.36 11.85 -4.26
CA GLN A 97 3.91 13.16 -4.72
C GLN A 97 2.82 13.06 -5.78
N VAL A 98 2.92 12.12 -6.72
CA VAL A 98 1.88 11.86 -7.73
C VAL A 98 0.51 11.54 -7.07
N LEU A 99 0.50 10.79 -5.97
CA LEU A 99 -0.74 10.52 -5.23
C LEU A 99 -1.30 11.79 -4.58
N ARG A 100 -0.44 12.59 -3.94
CA ARG A 100 -0.85 13.87 -3.32
C ARG A 100 -1.42 14.85 -4.34
N ASP A 101 -0.76 14.98 -5.50
CA ASP A 101 -1.20 15.85 -6.60
C ASP A 101 -2.54 15.39 -7.19
N ALA A 102 -2.82 14.08 -7.11
CA ALA A 102 -4.09 13.47 -7.48
C ALA A 102 -5.16 13.51 -6.36
N GLU A 103 -4.98 14.41 -5.39
CA GLU A 103 -5.89 14.68 -4.27
C GLU A 103 -6.08 13.50 -3.30
N PHE A 104 -5.15 12.54 -3.29
CA PHE A 104 -5.15 11.54 -2.23
C PHE A 104 -4.66 12.14 -0.92
N VAL A 105 -5.43 11.93 0.14
CA VAL A 105 -5.06 12.14 1.52
C VAL A 105 -4.11 11.02 1.92
N VAL A 106 -2.82 11.30 1.82
CA VAL A 106 -1.74 10.40 2.24
C VAL A 106 -1.32 10.72 3.68
N ASP A 107 -1.00 11.98 3.97
CA ASP A 107 -0.32 12.32 5.23
C ASP A 107 -1.21 12.17 6.48
N ALA A 108 -2.52 12.34 6.35
CA ALA A 108 -3.43 12.10 7.47
C ALA A 108 -3.82 10.62 7.65
N ALA A 109 -3.63 9.79 6.63
CA ALA A 109 -4.03 8.37 6.62
C ALA A 109 -2.92 7.43 7.11
N ASN A 110 -1.72 7.94 7.39
CA ASN A 110 -0.54 7.16 7.74
C ASN A 110 0.16 7.75 8.99
N ASP A 111 0.87 6.90 9.75
CA ASP A 111 1.71 7.32 10.88
C ASP A 111 3.19 7.23 10.52
N PHE A 112 3.75 8.31 9.97
CA PHE A 112 5.15 8.36 9.54
C PHE A 112 6.19 8.39 10.66
N ARG A 113 5.77 8.38 11.94
CA ARG A 113 6.71 8.33 13.07
C ARG A 113 7.36 6.96 13.22
N ARG A 114 6.82 5.94 12.54
CA ARG A 114 7.31 4.56 12.54
C ARG A 114 7.50 4.09 11.11
N SER A 115 8.65 3.55 10.78
CA SER A 115 8.86 2.91 9.49
C SER A 115 8.00 1.65 9.34
N THR A 116 7.84 1.22 8.10
CA THR A 116 7.06 0.01 7.77
C THR A 116 7.95 -1.15 7.34
N GLN A 117 9.19 -0.86 6.93
CA GLN A 117 10.17 -1.89 6.61
C GLN A 117 10.73 -2.54 7.88
N GLN A 118 10.88 -3.86 7.86
CA GLN A 118 11.39 -4.65 8.98
C GLN A 118 12.59 -5.51 8.56
N HIS A 119 13.51 -5.76 9.48
CA HIS A 119 14.74 -6.53 9.29
C HIS A 119 15.01 -7.46 10.48
N ASP A 120 15.70 -8.58 10.22
CA ASP A 120 16.36 -9.36 11.26
C ASP A 120 17.69 -8.68 11.64
N VAL A 121 17.84 -8.33 12.91
CA VAL A 121 19.10 -7.85 13.46
C VAL A 121 19.40 -8.60 14.74
N ASP A 122 20.33 -9.55 14.64
CA ASP A 122 20.78 -10.43 15.72
C ASP A 122 19.67 -11.30 16.33
N GLY A 123 18.73 -11.77 15.51
CA GLY A 123 17.61 -12.63 15.94
C GLY A 123 16.40 -11.84 16.47
N GLU A 124 16.42 -10.51 16.35
CA GLU A 124 15.35 -9.62 16.79
C GLU A 124 14.77 -8.81 15.62
N VAL A 125 13.45 -8.60 15.64
CA VAL A 125 12.77 -7.79 14.62
C VAL A 125 13.10 -6.32 14.87
N ARG A 126 13.73 -5.67 13.89
CA ARG A 126 13.99 -4.23 13.93
C ARG A 126 13.37 -3.51 12.75
N PHE A 127 12.92 -2.30 13.03
CA PHE A 127 12.37 -1.40 12.04
C PHE A 127 13.50 -0.73 11.26
N GLY A 128 13.43 -0.81 9.92
CA GLY A 128 14.33 -0.15 9.00
C GLY A 128 14.13 1.37 8.96
N PRO A 129 14.88 2.11 8.15
CA PRO A 129 14.74 3.56 8.07
C PRO A 129 13.53 4.01 7.23
N SER A 130 12.91 3.12 6.46
CA SER A 130 11.98 3.51 5.39
C SER A 130 10.51 3.19 5.72
N TYR A 131 9.66 4.18 5.47
CA TYR A 131 8.21 4.02 5.38
C TYR A 131 7.86 3.77 3.92
N ILE A 132 7.33 2.59 3.59
CA ILE A 132 7.06 2.18 2.20
C ILE A 132 5.66 1.58 2.01
N ASP A 133 4.95 1.24 3.08
CA ASP A 133 3.61 0.67 3.03
C ASP A 133 2.59 1.77 3.32
N TYR A 134 1.63 2.00 2.43
CA TYR A 134 0.72 3.14 2.54
C TYR A 134 -0.74 2.73 2.52
N VAL A 135 -1.56 3.57 3.14
CA VAL A 135 -2.97 3.75 2.75
C VAL A 135 -3.17 5.19 2.27
N ALA A 136 -3.79 5.37 1.12
CA ALA A 136 -4.10 6.66 0.52
C ALA A 136 -5.61 6.74 0.22
N LEU A 137 -6.27 7.81 0.66
CA LEU A 137 -7.72 7.97 0.52
C LEU A 137 -8.06 9.13 -0.40
N ARG A 138 -9.04 8.98 -1.28
CA ARG A 138 -9.58 10.09 -2.09
C ARG A 138 -11.10 10.08 -2.05
N GLY A 139 -11.71 11.24 -1.76
CA GLY A 139 -13.16 11.36 -1.55
C GLY A 139 -13.71 10.56 -0.35
N VAL A 140 -12.83 10.01 0.48
CA VAL A 140 -13.18 9.25 1.70
C VAL A 140 -12.47 9.93 2.89
N PRO A 141 -13.19 10.46 3.90
CA PRO A 141 -12.58 11.11 5.04
C PRO A 141 -11.79 10.12 5.93
N VAL A 142 -10.63 10.57 6.39
CA VAL A 142 -9.92 9.92 7.50
C VAL A 142 -10.66 10.24 8.80
N ILE A 143 -10.99 9.21 9.58
CA ILE A 143 -11.52 9.36 10.94
C ILE A 143 -10.37 9.13 11.92
N ARG A 144 -9.99 10.17 12.65
CA ARG A 144 -8.97 10.04 13.70
C ARG A 144 -9.60 9.51 14.97
N THR A 145 -8.98 8.46 15.49
CA THR A 145 -9.25 7.89 16.80
C THR A 145 -7.92 7.73 17.53
N ASP A 146 -7.96 7.41 18.82
CA ASP A 146 -6.74 7.15 19.60
C ASP A 146 -5.90 6.02 19.00
N SER A 147 -6.51 5.16 18.18
CA SER A 147 -5.90 3.99 17.57
C SER A 147 -5.73 4.07 16.05
N SER A 148 -5.93 5.22 15.40
CA SER A 148 -5.83 5.35 13.94
C SER A 148 -5.32 6.73 13.48
N PRO A 149 -4.40 6.81 12.50
CA PRO A 149 -3.77 5.68 11.82
C PRO A 149 -2.71 4.99 12.70
N GLN A 150 -2.40 3.73 12.40
CA GLN A 150 -1.38 2.95 13.10
C GLN A 150 -0.54 2.12 12.14
N VAL A 151 0.70 1.89 12.55
CA VAL A 151 1.63 0.92 11.95
C VAL A 151 1.82 -0.21 12.95
N ILE A 152 1.41 -1.41 12.55
CA ILE A 152 1.41 -2.61 13.39
C ILE A 152 2.38 -3.62 12.78
N PRO A 153 3.37 -4.13 13.54
CA PRO A 153 4.24 -5.21 13.10
C PRO A 153 3.47 -6.42 12.57
N ALA A 154 3.85 -6.96 11.42
CA ALA A 154 3.25 -8.18 10.86
C ALA A 154 3.95 -9.42 11.42
N VAL A 155 3.66 -9.75 12.69
CA VAL A 155 4.17 -10.93 13.38
C VAL A 155 3.05 -11.88 13.81
N PHE A 156 3.32 -13.18 13.88
CA PHE A 156 2.40 -14.20 14.36
C PHE A 156 3.08 -15.20 15.32
N PRO A 157 2.58 -15.39 16.55
CA PRO A 157 1.49 -14.65 17.19
C PRO A 157 1.92 -13.21 17.52
N GLN A 158 1.00 -12.25 17.43
CA GLN A 158 1.33 -10.82 17.60
C GLN A 158 1.96 -10.47 18.97
N ALA A 159 1.66 -11.24 20.01
CA ALA A 159 2.20 -11.03 21.36
C ALA A 159 3.70 -11.37 21.47
N GLU A 160 4.26 -12.11 20.51
CA GLU A 160 5.63 -12.61 20.53
C GLU A 160 6.40 -12.00 19.36
N MET A 161 6.78 -10.73 19.49
CA MET A 161 7.55 -10.01 18.48
C MET A 161 8.98 -10.57 18.39
N LYS A 162 9.18 -11.58 17.55
CA LYS A 162 10.48 -12.22 17.28
C LYS A 162 10.62 -12.55 15.79
N VAL A 163 11.85 -12.77 15.33
CA VAL A 163 12.14 -13.00 13.90
C VAL A 163 11.50 -14.29 13.39
N GLU A 164 11.47 -15.36 14.19
CA GLU A 164 10.81 -16.62 13.82
C GLU A 164 9.30 -16.47 13.57
N ASN A 165 8.71 -15.40 14.09
CA ASN A 165 7.29 -15.09 14.00
C ASN A 165 6.99 -14.06 12.89
N LEU A 166 8.00 -13.58 12.17
CA LEU A 166 7.84 -12.56 11.14
C LEU A 166 7.07 -13.12 9.94
N LEU A 167 6.01 -12.42 9.53
CA LEU A 167 5.22 -12.78 8.35
C LEU A 167 5.81 -12.21 7.05
N GLY A 168 6.68 -11.19 7.16
CA GLY A 168 7.40 -10.56 6.06
C GLY A 168 8.16 -9.30 6.53
N ASP A 169 8.90 -8.67 5.62
CA ASP A 169 9.62 -7.41 5.84
C ASP A 169 8.72 -6.16 5.87
N HIS A 170 7.40 -6.36 5.94
CA HIS A 170 6.37 -5.34 5.86
C HIS A 170 5.55 -5.26 7.15
N THR A 171 4.93 -4.10 7.37
CA THR A 171 3.97 -3.88 8.48
C THR A 171 2.55 -3.71 7.97
N ILE A 172 1.58 -3.86 8.87
CA ILE A 172 0.19 -3.54 8.62
C ILE A 172 -0.04 -2.05 8.90
N VAL A 173 -0.50 -1.32 7.90
CA VAL A 173 -1.00 0.04 8.07
C VAL A 173 -2.51 0.02 8.21
N THR A 174 -3.03 0.56 9.31
CA THR A 174 -4.47 0.61 9.58
C THR A 174 -4.93 2.06 9.66
N VAL A 175 -6.06 2.35 9.03
CA VAL A 175 -6.75 3.63 9.14
C VAL A 175 -8.25 3.40 9.21
N LEU A 176 -8.94 4.15 10.07
CA LEU A 176 -10.38 4.24 10.05
C LEU A 176 -10.81 5.30 9.03
N ALA A 177 -11.65 4.89 8.08
CA ALA A 177 -12.15 5.73 7.01
C ALA A 177 -13.68 5.75 7.01
N GLY A 178 -14.28 6.92 6.80
CA GLY A 178 -15.73 7.11 6.80
C GLY A 178 -16.33 7.03 5.41
N VAL A 179 -17.47 6.37 5.28
CA VAL A 179 -18.25 6.29 4.03
C VAL A 179 -19.72 6.42 4.43
N GLY A 180 -20.42 7.44 3.96
CA GLY A 180 -21.72 7.88 4.48
C GLY A 180 -21.63 8.89 5.63
N ARG A 181 -22.65 9.75 5.74
CA ARG A 181 -22.85 10.67 6.88
C ARG A 181 -23.16 9.91 8.17
#